data_AF-A0A5S3WIU5-F1
#
_entry.id   AF-A0A5S3WIU5-F1
#
_cell.length_a   1.000
_cell.length_b   1.000
_cell.length_c   1.000
_cell.angle_alpha   90.00
_cell.angle_beta   90.00
_cell.angle_gamma   90.00
#
_symmetry.space_group_name_H-M   'P 1'
#
loop_
_entity.id
_entity.type
_entity.pdbx_description
1 polymer ?
#
loop_
_entity_poly.entity_id
_entity_poly.type
_entity_poly.pdbx_seq_one_letter_code
_entity_poly.pdbx_strand_id
1 'polypeptide(L)'
;MGKNWEWSYKQGRYRCLKAETEARSNNTPFDSNIVPLHSYDGTMQSKFSKGWHSVSEVDIRRHMRSENTYQAVSLRLAQQFGAANGHS
;
A
#
# COMPACT_ATOMS: atom_id res chain seq x y z
N MET A 1 -6.90 -25.82 -3.62
CA MET A 1 -7.69 -24.61 -3.95
C MET A 1 -7.42 -23.44 -2.98
N GLY A 2 -6.17 -23.19 -2.56
CA GLY A 2 -5.85 -22.16 -1.54
C GLY A 2 -5.48 -20.76 -2.09
N LYS A 3 -5.11 -20.68 -3.37
CA LYS A 3 -4.40 -19.49 -3.91
C LYS A 3 -5.29 -18.25 -4.08
N ASN A 4 -6.55 -18.41 -4.49
CA ASN A 4 -7.40 -17.26 -4.82
C ASN A 4 -7.92 -16.51 -3.59
N TRP A 5 -8.27 -17.25 -2.52
CA TRP A 5 -8.74 -16.63 -1.29
C TRP A 5 -7.59 -15.92 -0.55
N GLU A 6 -6.40 -16.53 -0.53
CA GLU A 6 -5.19 -15.92 0.04
C GLU A 6 -4.80 -14.65 -0.72
N TRP A 7 -4.87 -14.70 -2.05
CA TRP A 7 -4.62 -13.52 -2.87
C TRP A 7 -5.63 -12.41 -2.58
N SER A 8 -6.93 -12.72 -2.48
CA SER A 8 -7.96 -11.73 -2.14
C SER A 8 -7.71 -11.10 -0.77
N TYR A 9 -7.33 -11.89 0.23
CA TYR A 9 -6.95 -11.38 1.56
C TYR A 9 -5.73 -10.45 1.49
N LYS A 10 -4.67 -10.87 0.79
CA LYS A 10 -3.45 -10.04 0.61
C LYS A 10 -3.77 -8.73 -0.12
N GLN A 11 -4.64 -8.77 -1.12
CA GLN A 11 -5.10 -7.58 -1.84
C GLN A 11 -5.88 -6.62 -0.93
N GLY A 12 -6.75 -7.14 -0.06
CA GLY A 12 -7.47 -6.32 0.94
C GLY A 12 -6.51 -5.54 1.83
N ARG A 13 -5.50 -6.23 2.38
CA ARG A 13 -4.46 -5.59 3.21
C ARG A 13 -3.69 -4.52 2.44
N TYR A 14 -3.20 -4.88 1.26
CA TYR A 14 -2.37 -3.99 0.45
C TYR A 14 -3.12 -2.71 0.05
N ARG A 15 -4.37 -2.84 -0.40
CA ARG A 15 -5.17 -1.69 -0.84
C ARG A 15 -5.56 -0.78 0.32
N CYS A 16 -5.87 -1.34 1.49
CA CYS A 16 -6.17 -0.54 2.68
C CYS A 16 -4.94 0.26 3.11
N LEU A 17 -3.75 -0.38 3.20
CA LEU A 17 -2.50 0.30 3.54
C LEU A 17 -2.18 1.46 2.59
N LYS A 18 -2.32 1.21 1.28
CA LYS A 18 -2.10 2.23 0.26
C LYS A 18 -3.08 3.39 0.41
N ALA A 19 -4.38 3.11 0.49
CA ALA A 19 -5.41 4.14 0.59
C ALA A 19 -5.26 4.99 1.85
N GLU A 20 -4.97 4.38 3.00
CA GLU A 20 -4.79 5.13 4.25
C GLU A 20 -3.49 5.96 4.23
N THR A 21 -2.41 5.43 3.65
CA THR A 21 -1.15 6.18 3.50
C THR A 21 -1.31 7.38 2.59
N GLU A 22 -2.01 7.21 1.46
CA GLU A 22 -2.37 8.31 0.54
C GLU A 22 -3.25 9.34 1.26
N ALA A 23 -4.26 8.91 2.01
CA ALA A 23 -5.15 9.80 2.75
C ALA A 23 -4.40 10.62 3.81
N ARG A 24 -3.50 10.00 4.58
CA ARG A 24 -2.64 10.70 5.55
C ARG A 24 -1.70 11.70 4.86
N SER A 25 -1.11 11.31 3.73
CA SER A 25 -0.19 12.17 2.98
C SER A 25 -0.89 13.41 2.41
N ASN A 26 -2.15 13.27 1.99
CA ASN A 26 -2.97 14.35 1.45
C ASN A 26 -3.80 15.07 2.52
N ASN A 27 -3.69 14.68 3.79
CA ASN A 27 -4.50 15.18 4.91
C ASN A 27 -6.02 15.09 4.66
N THR A 28 -6.46 14.01 4.02
CA THR A 28 -7.88 13.70 3.75
C THR A 28 -8.40 12.63 4.71
N PRO A 29 -9.70 12.62 5.04
CA PRO A 29 -10.28 11.58 5.88
C PRO A 29 -10.23 10.21 5.20
N PHE A 30 -10.00 9.15 5.99
CA PHE A 30 -10.05 7.76 5.59
C PHE A 30 -11.01 6.99 6.51
N ASP A 31 -11.99 6.29 5.94
CA ASP A 31 -12.91 5.44 6.69
C ASP A 31 -12.65 3.97 6.36
N SER A 32 -12.08 3.25 7.33
CA SER A 32 -11.77 1.82 7.21
C SER A 32 -13.01 0.93 7.04
N ASN A 33 -14.22 1.42 7.37
CA ASN A 33 -15.45 0.65 7.22
C ASN A 33 -15.95 0.59 5.76
N ILE A 34 -15.45 1.48 4.89
CA ILE A 34 -15.82 1.52 3.48
C ILE A 34 -14.91 0.57 2.70
N VAL A 35 -15.36 -0.68 2.58
CA VAL A 35 -14.62 -1.72 1.85
C VAL A 35 -14.93 -1.65 0.35
N PRO A 36 -13.93 -1.52 -0.54
CA PRO A 36 -14.14 -1.53 -1.97
C PRO A 36 -14.66 -2.88 -2.50
N LEU A 37 -15.43 -2.83 -3.60
CA LEU A 37 -15.73 -4.02 -4.37
C LEU A 37 -14.43 -4.53 -5.04
N HIS A 38 -14.10 -5.78 -4.75
CA HIS A 38 -12.93 -6.50 -5.27
C HIS A 38 -13.33 -7.67 -6.16
N SER A 39 -14.39 -8.38 -5.82
CA SER A 39 -14.89 -9.52 -6.58
C SER A 39 -16.40 -9.67 -6.46
N TYR A 40 -17.05 -10.15 -7.53
CA TYR A 40 -18.45 -10.59 -7.48
C TYR A 40 -18.62 -11.97 -6.86
N ASP A 41 -17.54 -12.74 -6.70
CA ASP A 41 -17.56 -13.95 -5.90
C ASP A 41 -17.59 -13.56 -4.40
N GLY A 42 -18.68 -13.91 -3.72
CA GLY A 42 -18.89 -13.55 -2.32
C GLY A 42 -17.82 -14.10 -1.37
N THR A 43 -17.21 -15.25 -1.68
CA THR A 43 -16.12 -15.81 -0.88
C THR A 43 -14.86 -14.96 -1.03
N MET A 44 -14.51 -14.60 -2.26
CA MET A 44 -13.35 -13.74 -2.54
C MET A 44 -13.57 -12.34 -1.96
N GLN A 45 -14.76 -11.77 -2.08
CA GLN A 45 -15.11 -10.47 -1.50
C GLN A 45 -15.03 -10.51 0.04
N SER A 46 -15.54 -11.57 0.67
CA SER A 46 -15.44 -11.75 2.13
C SER A 46 -13.98 -11.81 2.59
N LYS A 47 -13.13 -12.55 1.85
CA LYS A 47 -11.71 -12.69 2.18
C LYS A 47 -10.95 -11.38 1.96
N PHE A 48 -11.27 -10.63 0.91
CA PHE A 48 -10.78 -9.27 0.69
C PHE A 48 -11.16 -8.35 1.86
N SER A 49 -12.43 -8.35 2.26
CA SER A 49 -12.93 -7.52 3.37
C SER A 49 -12.22 -7.85 4.70
N LYS A 50 -11.93 -9.13 4.96
CA LYS A 50 -11.12 -9.55 6.11
C LYS A 50 -9.69 -9.02 6.02
N GLY A 51 -9.11 -9.01 4.82
CA GLY A 51 -7.80 -8.42 4.57
C GLY A 51 -7.78 -6.93 4.85
N TRP A 52 -8.77 -6.19 4.33
CA TRP A 52 -8.94 -4.76 4.51
C TRP A 52 -8.96 -4.37 6.00
N HIS A 53 -9.83 -4.99 6.80
CA HIS A 53 -9.95 -4.72 8.23
C HIS A 53 -8.81 -5.28 9.11
N SER A 54 -7.87 -6.04 8.54
CA SER A 54 -6.76 -6.61 9.32
C SER A 54 -5.56 -5.67 9.46
N VAL A 55 -5.59 -4.52 8.79
CA VAL A 55 -4.51 -3.52 8.82
C VAL A 55 -4.52 -2.80 10.17
N SER A 56 -3.36 -2.75 10.82
CA SER A 56 -3.17 -2.06 12.10
C SER A 56 -2.38 -0.76 11.95
N GLU A 57 -2.48 0.13 12.94
CA GLU A 57 -1.66 1.35 13.03
C GLU A 57 -0.15 1.06 12.89
N VAL A 58 0.31 -0.08 13.43
CA VAL A 58 1.72 -0.50 13.32
C VAL A 58 2.08 -0.82 11.86
N ASP A 59 1.20 -1.50 11.13
CA ASP A 59 1.41 -1.81 9.71
C ASP A 59 1.52 -0.51 8.89
N ILE A 60 0.64 0.46 9.15
CA ILE A 60 0.59 1.76 8.45
C ILE A 60 1.88 2.55 8.70
N ARG A 61 2.28 2.70 9.97
CA ARG A 61 3.53 3.39 10.34
C ARG A 61 4.76 2.74 9.72
N ARG A 62 4.79 1.41 9.70
CA ARG A 62 5.88 0.66 9.05
C ARG A 62 5.90 0.91 7.55
N HIS A 63 4.75 0.92 6.90
CA HIS A 63 4.62 1.17 5.46
C HIS A 63 5.11 2.58 5.11
N MET A 64 4.62 3.62 5.79
CA MET A 64 5.06 5.00 5.61
C MET A 64 6.58 5.19 5.81
N ARG A 65 7.15 4.57 6.86
CA ARG A 65 8.60 4.61 7.10
C ARG A 65 9.39 3.95 5.96
N SER A 66 8.91 2.82 5.44
CA SER A 66 9.57 2.11 4.35
C SER A 66 9.54 2.89 3.04
N GLU A 67 8.42 3.54 2.71
CA GLU A 67 8.30 4.38 1.52
C GLU A 67 9.23 5.59 1.58
N ASN A 68 9.27 6.28 2.73
CA ASN A 68 10.20 7.39 2.96
C ASN A 68 11.67 6.96 2.81
N THR A 69 12.02 5.78 3.32
CA THR A 69 13.38 5.25 3.22
C THR A 69 13.75 4.94 1.76
N TYR A 70 12.83 4.32 1.01
CA TYR A 70 13.04 4.02 -0.41
C TYR A 70 13.23 5.30 -1.23
N GLN A 71 12.37 6.30 -1.03
CA GLN A 71 12.49 7.59 -1.72
C GLN A 71 13.81 8.29 -1.39
N ALA A 72 14.23 8.30 -0.12
CA ALA A 72 15.50 8.89 0.29
C ALA A 72 16.71 8.18 -0.36
N VAL A 73 16.70 6.85 -0.42
CA VAL A 73 17.77 6.07 -1.07
C VAL A 73 17.77 6.31 -2.58
N SER A 74 16.60 6.28 -3.23
CA SER A 74 16.47 6.54 -4.66
C SER A 74 16.98 7.93 -5.04
N LEU A 75 16.62 8.96 -4.26
CA LEU A 75 17.11 10.33 -4.44
C LEU A 75 18.63 10.41 -4.32
N ARG A 76 19.20 9.77 -3.28
CA ARG A 76 20.65 9.73 -3.07
C ARG A 76 21.37 9.06 -4.24
N LEU A 77 20.86 7.93 -4.72
CA LEU A 77 21.44 7.24 -5.89
C LEU A 77 21.35 8.10 -7.15
N ALA A 78 20.23 8.79 -7.37
CA ALA A 78 20.08 9.72 -8.48
C ALA A 78 21.08 10.89 -8.41
N GLN A 79 21.35 11.44 -7.22
CA GLN A 79 22.38 12.48 -7.04
C GLN A 79 23.80 11.95 -7.28
N GLN A 80 24.09 10.73 -6.81
CA GLN A 80 25.42 10.14 -6.89
C GLN A 80 25.77 9.66 -8.31
N PHE A 81 24.79 9.20 -9.09
CA PHE A 81 25.01 8.58 -10.40
C PHE A 81 24.34 9.32 -11.58
N GLY A 82 23.46 10.30 -11.33
CA GLY A 82 22.75 11.06 -12.36
C GLY A 82 23.46 12.34 -12.85
N ALA A 83 24.53 12.78 -12.17
CA ALA A 83 25.32 13.96 -12.56
C ALA A 83 26.46 13.67 -13.56
N ALA A 84 26.53 12.47 -14.14
CA ALA A 84 27.63 12.06 -15.03
C ALA A 84 27.40 12.32 -16.53
N ASN A 85 26.24 12.82 -16.96
CA ASN A 85 25.95 13.07 -18.38
C ASN A 85 25.48 14.51 -18.61
N GLY A 86 26.44 15.44 -18.75
CA GLY A 86 26.12 16.83 -19.05
C GLY A 86 27.33 17.75 -19.16
N HIS A 87 28.39 17.32 -19.84
CA HIS A 87 29.43 18.23 -20.34
C HIS A 87 29.95 17.71 -21.68
N SER A 88 29.43 18.28 -22.76
CA SER A 88 30.08 18.42 -24.07
C SER A 88 29.38 19.53 -24.83
#